data_AF-A0A1J4SZG8-F1
#
_entry.id   AF-A0A1J4SZG8-F1
#
_cell.length_a   1.000
_cell.length_b   1.000
_cell.length_c   1.000
_cell.angle_alpha   90.00
_cell.angle_beta   90.00
_cell.angle_gamma   90.00
#
_symmetry.space_group_name_H-M   'P 1'
#
loop_
_entity.id
_entity.type
_entity.pdbx_description
1 polymer ?
#
loop_
_entity_poly.entity_id
_entity_poly.type
_entity_poly.pdbx_seq_one_letter_code
_entity_poly.pdbx_strand_id
1 'polypeptide(L)'
;MAKNTAKGSSGQQSEDAVEKTGVAAKAQELKVFFEEAQVELKKITWPTRKETVTTCVAVMILVAVMSLFLGIVDLGFSKVIELVLS
;
A
#
# COMPACT_ATOMS: atom_id res chain seq x y z
N MET A 1 17.58 66.87 23.99
CA MET A 1 18.20 65.73 24.71
C MET A 1 17.08 64.69 24.89
N ALA A 2 17.08 63.42 24.51
CA ALA A 2 17.99 62.46 23.90
C ALA A 2 17.05 61.43 23.18
N LYS A 3 17.20 61.14 21.89
CA LYS A 3 17.92 59.98 21.30
C LYS A 3 17.50 58.60 21.85
N ASN A 4 16.81 57.80 21.01
CA ASN A 4 17.02 56.34 20.82
C ASN A 4 16.13 55.83 19.66
N THR A 5 16.64 55.67 18.42
CA THR A 5 17.32 54.48 17.86
C THR A 5 16.44 53.21 17.94
N ALA A 6 15.82 52.80 16.83
CA ALA A 6 16.38 51.90 15.80
C ALA A 6 16.53 50.44 16.26
N LYS A 7 15.57 49.60 15.86
CA LYS A 7 15.69 48.15 15.58
C LYS A 7 14.28 47.67 15.22
N GLY A 8 13.94 47.28 14.00
CA GLY A 8 14.66 46.33 13.17
C GLY A 8 13.91 44.99 13.22
N SER A 9 12.71 44.94 12.61
CA SER A 9 11.95 43.68 12.40
C SER A 9 11.52 43.49 10.95
N SER A 10 11.96 44.35 10.03
CA SER A 10 11.58 44.32 8.62
C SER A 10 12.38 43.31 7.78
N GLY A 11 13.26 42.52 8.40
CA GLY A 11 14.30 41.77 7.68
C GLY A 11 14.18 40.25 7.65
N GLN A 12 13.19 39.62 8.29
CA GLN A 12 13.15 38.15 8.40
C GLN A 12 12.12 37.45 7.51
N GLN A 13 11.39 38.18 6.66
CA GLN A 13 10.28 37.58 5.89
C GLN A 13 10.68 37.09 4.49
N SER A 14 11.96 37.17 4.10
CA SER A 14 12.36 37.00 2.70
C SER A 14 13.24 35.78 2.41
N GLU A 15 13.88 35.16 3.40
CA GLU A 15 14.84 34.06 3.16
C GLU A 15 14.23 32.66 3.30
N ASP A 16 13.15 32.51 4.08
CA ASP A 16 12.40 31.26 4.24
C ASP A 16 11.46 30.92 3.05
N ALA A 17 11.29 31.86 2.12
CA ALA A 17 10.25 31.81 1.09
C ALA A 17 10.61 30.97 -0.14
N VAL A 18 11.87 30.55 -0.32
CA VAL A 18 12.33 29.84 -1.54
C VAL A 18 12.55 28.33 -1.33
N GLU A 19 12.93 27.89 -0.13
CA GLU A 19 13.03 26.45 0.20
C GLU A 19 11.65 25.85 0.56
N LYS A 20 10.82 26.64 1.25
CA LYS A 20 9.44 26.27 1.61
C LYS A 20 8.51 26.28 0.41
N THR A 21 8.82 26.97 -0.69
CA THR A 21 8.00 26.86 -1.92
C THR A 21 8.15 25.52 -2.62
N GLY A 22 9.30 24.83 -2.51
CA GLY A 22 9.45 23.49 -3.07
C GLY A 22 8.76 22.45 -2.20
N VAL A 23 9.08 22.41 -0.91
CA VAL A 23 8.58 21.37 0.00
C VAL A 23 7.13 21.63 0.43
N ALA A 24 6.74 22.89 0.71
CA ALA A 24 5.35 23.19 1.08
C ALA A 24 4.40 23.13 -0.12
N ALA A 25 4.84 23.47 -1.34
CA ALA A 25 4.01 23.25 -2.53
C ALA A 25 3.86 21.75 -2.83
N LYS A 26 4.93 20.95 -2.69
CA LYS A 26 4.83 19.49 -2.82
C LYS A 26 3.97 18.87 -1.72
N ALA A 27 4.02 19.38 -0.49
CA ALA A 27 3.14 18.94 0.59
C ALA A 27 1.67 19.31 0.33
N GLN A 28 1.41 20.49 -0.26
CA GLN A 28 0.06 20.88 -0.70
C GLN A 28 -0.44 19.99 -1.84
N GLU A 29 0.40 19.71 -2.84
CA GLU A 29 0.08 18.76 -3.92
C GLU A 29 -0.24 17.37 -3.35
N LEU A 30 0.62 16.80 -2.49
CA LEU A 30 0.40 15.49 -1.87
C LEU A 30 -0.88 15.44 -1.02
N LYS A 31 -1.22 16.53 -0.33
CA LYS A 31 -2.47 16.61 0.43
C LYS A 31 -3.69 16.54 -0.48
N VAL A 32 -3.67 17.27 -1.61
CA VAL A 32 -4.71 17.23 -2.64
C VAL A 32 -4.81 15.82 -3.23
N PHE A 33 -3.68 15.19 -3.59
CA PHE A 33 -3.65 13.81 -4.07
C PHE A 33 -4.24 12.81 -3.06
N PHE A 34 -4.02 13.00 -1.75
CA PHE A 34 -4.58 12.12 -0.73
C PHE A 34 -6.08 12.31 -0.53
N GLU A 35 -6.57 13.56 -0.63
CA GLU A 35 -8.01 13.85 -0.62
C GLU A 35 -8.71 13.25 -1.85
N GLU A 36 -8.12 13.41 -3.04
CA GLU A 36 -8.61 12.80 -4.28
C GLU A 36 -8.60 11.27 -4.20
N ALA A 37 -7.51 10.67 -3.71
CA ALA A 37 -7.41 9.22 -3.50
C ALA A 37 -8.48 8.71 -2.52
N GLN A 38 -8.76 9.42 -1.42
CA GLN A 38 -9.85 9.03 -0.51
C GLN A 38 -11.23 9.08 -1.17
N VAL A 39 -11.48 10.06 -2.04
CA VAL A 39 -12.73 10.17 -2.80
C VAL A 39 -12.87 9.02 -3.79
N GLU A 40 -11.78 8.58 -4.43
CA GLU A 40 -11.80 7.42 -5.33
C GLU A 40 -11.88 6.09 -4.60
N LEU A 41 -11.19 5.94 -3.46
CA LEU A 41 -11.27 4.74 -2.61
C LEU A 41 -12.70 4.51 -2.10
N LYS A 42 -13.49 5.58 -1.89
CA LYS A 42 -14.91 5.48 -1.56
C LYS A 42 -15.78 4.94 -2.70
N LYS A 43 -15.33 5.00 -3.96
CA LYS A 43 -16.01 4.38 -5.11
C LYS A 43 -15.74 2.88 -5.21
N ILE A 44 -14.79 2.37 -4.42
CA ILE A 44 -14.51 0.94 -4.37
C ILE A 44 -15.64 0.27 -3.59
N THR A 45 -16.46 -0.49 -4.30
CA THR A 45 -17.39 -1.43 -3.68
C THR A 45 -16.57 -2.49 -2.96
N TRP A 46 -16.43 -2.33 -1.65
CA TRP A 46 -15.85 -3.37 -0.82
C TRP A 46 -16.80 -4.56 -0.81
N PRO A 47 -16.30 -5.76 -1.14
CA PRO A 47 -17.14 -6.95 -1.19
C PRO A 47 -17.78 -7.17 0.18
N THR A 48 -19.05 -7.55 0.18
CA THR A 48 -19.73 -7.89 1.44
C THR A 48 -19.08 -9.13 2.04
N ARG A 49 -19.02 -9.20 3.38
CA ARG A 49 -18.37 -10.31 4.11
C ARG A 49 -18.88 -11.69 3.65
N LYS A 50 -20.12 -11.77 3.19
CA LYS A 50 -20.70 -13.00 2.65
C LYS A 50 -20.03 -13.44 1.34
N GLU A 51 -19.82 -12.52 0.40
CA GLU A 51 -19.17 -12.81 -0.89
C GLU A 51 -17.69 -13.18 -0.70
N THR A 52 -16.99 -12.50 0.21
CA THR A 52 -15.60 -12.83 0.55
C THR A 52 -15.49 -14.24 1.14
N VAL A 53 -16.40 -14.63 2.02
CA VAL A 53 -16.39 -15.98 2.60
C VAL A 53 -16.76 -17.02 1.55
N THR A 54 -17.76 -16.77 0.70
CA THR A 54 -18.13 -17.70 -0.37
C THR A 54 -16.98 -17.95 -1.34
N THR A 55 -16.28 -16.88 -1.76
CA THR A 55 -15.11 -17.01 -2.63
C THR A 55 -13.94 -17.69 -1.93
N CYS A 56 -13.70 -17.41 -0.65
CA CYS A 56 -12.68 -18.10 0.14
C CYS A 56 -12.97 -19.61 0.29
N VAL A 57 -14.23 -19.99 0.54
CA VAL A 57 -14.64 -21.40 0.62
C VAL A 57 -14.47 -22.10 -0.73
N ALA A 58 -14.83 -21.44 -1.83
CA ALA A 58 -14.62 -21.99 -3.17
C ALA A 58 -13.13 -22.25 -3.44
N VAL A 59 -12.24 -21.31 -3.09
CA VAL A 59 -10.79 -21.49 -3.22
C VAL A 59 -10.27 -22.59 -2.30
N MET A 60 -10.76 -22.69 -1.06
CA MET A 60 -10.39 -23.77 -0.13
C MET A 60 -10.70 -25.15 -0.71
N ILE A 61 -11.89 -25.31 -1.31
CA ILE A 61 -12.28 -26.57 -1.97
C ILE A 61 -11.36 -26.87 -3.15
N LEU A 62 -11.09 -25.87 -4.00
CA LEU A 62 -10.17 -26.01 -5.14
C LEU A 62 -8.78 -26.47 -4.69
N VAL A 63 -8.21 -25.80 -3.68
CA VAL A 63 -6.89 -26.13 -3.14
C VAL A 63 -6.88 -27.52 -2.50
N ALA A 64 -7.95 -27.92 -1.80
CA ALA A 64 -8.05 -29.26 -1.22
C ALA A 64 -8.05 -30.37 -2.29
N VAL A 65 -8.72 -30.15 -3.42
CA VAL A 65 -8.69 -31.10 -4.55
C VAL A 65 -7.30 -31.12 -5.20
N MET A 66 -6.69 -29.96 -5.43
CA MET A 66 -5.35 -29.88 -6.01
C MET A 66 -4.29 -30.53 -5.11
N SER A 67 -4.34 -30.31 -3.80
CA SER A 67 -3.39 -30.90 -2.86
C SER A 67 -3.54 -32.41 -2.76
N LEU A 68 -4.77 -32.94 -2.82
CA LEU A 68 -5.00 -34.37 -2.87
C LEU A 68 -4.43 -34.98 -4.15
N PHE A 69 -4.68 -34.36 -5.30
CA PHE A 69 -4.14 -34.82 -6.59
C PHE A 69 -2.60 -34.81 -6.58
N LEU A 70 -1.98 -33.69 -6.21
CA LEU A 70 -0.53 -33.59 -6.13
C LEU A 70 0.04 -34.60 -5.14
N GLY A 71 -0.54 -34.75 -3.96
CA GLY A 71 -0.09 -35.73 -2.98
C GLY A 71 -0.11 -37.18 -3.51
N ILE A 72 -1.11 -37.56 -4.30
CA ILE A 72 -1.12 -38.88 -4.97
C ILE A 72 0.02 -39.00 -5.98
N VAL A 73 0.24 -37.95 -6.79
CA VAL A 73 1.31 -37.92 -7.78
C VAL A 73 2.69 -37.98 -7.12
N ASP A 74 2.91 -37.24 -6.04
CA ASP A 74 4.17 -37.24 -5.28
C ASP A 74 4.48 -38.63 -4.69
N LEU A 75 3.46 -39.31 -4.13
CA LEU A 75 3.60 -40.68 -3.64
C LEU A 75 3.85 -41.67 -4.79
N GLY A 76 3.19 -41.51 -5.93
CA GLY A 76 3.43 -42.31 -7.13
C GLY A 76 4.85 -42.13 -7.66
N PHE A 77 5.33 -40.89 -7.74
CA PHE A 77 6.68 -40.58 -8.20
C PHE A 77 7.74 -41.16 -7.27
N SER A 78 7.52 -41.09 -5.95
CA SER A 78 8.42 -41.71 -4.97
C SER A 78 8.60 -43.21 -5.23
N LYS A 79 7.51 -43.92 -5.55
CA LYS A 79 7.53 -45.35 -5.89
C LYS A 79 8.22 -45.63 -7.22
N VAL A 80 8.00 -44.78 -8.24
CA VAL A 80 8.66 -44.91 -9.54
C VAL A 80 10.17 -44.70 -9.40
N ILE A 81 10.58 -43.70 -8.64
CA ILE A 81 12.01 -43.43 -8.38
C ILE A 81 12.64 -44.59 -7.62
N GLU A 82 11.97 -45.14 -6.60
CA GLU A 82 12.45 -46.32 -5.86
C GLU A 82 12.62 -47.54 -6.77
N LEU A 83 11.71 -47.75 -7.72
CA LEU A 83 11.77 -48.84 -8.70
C LEU A 83 12.91 -48.64 -9.72
N VAL A 84 13.21 -47.40 -10.10
CA VAL A 84 14.30 -47.06 -11.04
C VAL A 84 15.68 -47.13 -10.38
N LEU A 85 15.77 -46.82 -9.09
CA LEU A 85 17.04 -46.86 -8.34
C LEU A 85 17.38 -48.27 -7.84
N SER A 86 16.40 -49.19 -7.87
CA SER A 86 16.58 -50.62 -7.57
C SER A 86 16.96 -51.40 -8.81
#